data_AF-A0AAV7XC30-F1
#
_entry.id   AF-A0AAV7XC30-F1
#
_cell.length_a   1.000
_cell.length_b   1.000
_cell.length_c   1.000
_cell.angle_alpha   90.00
_cell.angle_beta   90.00
_cell.angle_gamma   90.00
#
_symmetry.space_group_name_H-M   'P 1'
#
loop_
_entity.id
_entity.type
_entity.pdbx_description
1 polymer ?
#
loop_
_entity_poly.entity_id
_entity_poly.type
_entity_poly.pdbx_seq_one_letter_code
_entity_poly.pdbx_strand_id
1 'polypeptide(L)'
;MFSLQYLLSTPVEGLMKLDSMEPLGLAPRVVEIKSLTRWSQTPPAHGGLLADYSLSGELPAHKHCPFPYNPTLNHKVVLWSGDISELSVDAIVHSTNESMSERSPHSDRIHARAGRGLRDEIINEVIECRTGSVRVTQGHNLPARFVIHTVGPKYNIKYQTAAENTLHMCYRNVLQKARELNLQTLGMCVINSVRRNYPPDRGAHIALRTLRRHLELATYSHLDAVVLAVDNADLSIYEVLLPLYFPRSSAEEAHSRWLLPGDIGGSLGEPVLPDRQIRIIDNPHHALASKSEPPRPNPEKNAHFFFFLSLFFYDVTRRRAAWLCADGDGRPAGPSRGALGL
;
A
#
# COMPACT_ATOMS: atom_id res chain seq x y z
N MET A 1 40.93 -30.59 -59.85
CA MET A 1 41.90 -29.65 -59.28
C MET A 1 41.25 -29.09 -58.01
N PHE A 2 41.48 -29.60 -56.79
CA PHE A 2 42.67 -29.43 -55.92
C PHE A 2 43.10 -27.95 -55.88
N SER A 3 43.29 -27.22 -54.78
CA SER A 3 43.70 -27.48 -53.38
C SER A 3 43.43 -26.15 -52.60
N LEU A 4 42.79 -26.09 -51.43
CA LEU A 4 43.33 -26.19 -50.06
C LEU A 4 44.34 -25.09 -49.62
N GLN A 5 43.89 -24.34 -48.58
CA GLN A 5 44.61 -23.75 -47.43
C GLN A 5 45.71 -22.69 -47.59
N TYR A 6 45.54 -21.57 -46.86
CA TYR A 6 46.54 -21.10 -45.88
C TYR A 6 45.85 -20.49 -44.65
N LEU A 7 46.36 -20.86 -43.47
CA LEU A 7 45.87 -20.64 -42.12
C LEU A 7 47.07 -20.15 -41.30
N LEU A 8 47.02 -18.97 -40.67
CA LEU A 8 47.89 -18.48 -39.57
C LEU A 8 47.20 -17.24 -38.96
N SER A 9 47.16 -16.89 -37.67
CA SER A 9 47.36 -17.53 -36.36
C SER A 9 47.13 -16.41 -35.31
N THR A 10 46.11 -16.53 -34.43
CA THR A 10 46.01 -16.04 -33.00
C THR A 10 46.14 -14.54 -32.65
N PRO A 11 45.77 -14.04 -31.43
CA PRO A 11 44.89 -14.52 -30.33
C PRO A 11 43.83 -13.49 -29.84
N VAL A 12 43.09 -13.90 -28.81
CA VAL A 12 42.08 -13.19 -27.99
C VAL A 12 42.64 -11.95 -27.26
N GLU A 13 41.93 -10.81 -27.29
CA GLU A 13 41.88 -9.81 -26.19
C GLU A 13 40.93 -8.64 -26.51
N GLY A 14 40.21 -8.14 -25.50
CA GLY A 14 39.69 -6.77 -25.53
C GLY A 14 38.18 -6.56 -25.68
N LEU A 15 37.37 -7.27 -24.89
CA LEU A 15 36.02 -6.82 -24.53
C LEU A 15 36.16 -5.57 -23.64
N MET A 16 36.09 -4.35 -24.18
CA MET A 16 36.02 -3.12 -23.37
C MET A 16 35.05 -2.08 -23.93
N LYS A 17 34.02 -1.85 -23.11
CA LYS A 17 33.39 -0.55 -22.79
C LYS A 17 32.75 0.23 -23.95
N LEU A 18 31.49 -0.11 -24.21
CA LEU A 18 30.46 0.92 -24.43
C LEU A 18 29.96 1.38 -23.06
N ASP A 19 30.83 2.03 -22.29
CA ASP A 19 30.37 2.87 -21.18
C ASP A 19 29.73 4.11 -21.81
N SER A 20 28.51 4.37 -21.36
CA SER A 20 27.71 5.56 -21.59
C SER A 20 28.54 6.82 -21.72
N MET A 21 28.56 7.40 -22.92
CA MET A 21 28.94 8.79 -23.12
C MET A 21 27.93 9.67 -22.38
N GLU A 22 28.27 10.07 -21.15
CA GLU A 22 27.65 11.21 -20.46
C GLU A 22 27.89 12.47 -21.30
N PRO A 23 26.86 13.25 -21.67
CA PRO A 23 27.08 14.52 -22.34
C PRO A 23 27.68 15.50 -21.32
N LEU A 24 28.96 15.84 -21.52
CA LEU A 24 29.69 17.02 -21.06
C LEU A 24 29.05 17.82 -19.90
N GLY A 25 29.47 17.52 -18.67
CA GLY A 25 29.73 18.51 -17.61
C GLY A 25 28.56 19.31 -17.02
N LEU A 26 27.31 19.06 -17.40
CA LEU A 26 26.14 19.63 -16.71
C LEU A 26 25.83 18.76 -15.49
N ALA A 27 26.01 19.32 -14.29
CA ALA A 27 25.56 18.67 -13.07
C ALA A 27 24.08 18.27 -13.21
N PRO A 28 23.69 17.05 -12.81
CA PRO A 28 22.34 16.56 -13.02
C PRO A 28 21.35 17.47 -12.26
N ARG A 29 20.31 17.96 -12.94
CA ARG A 29 19.34 18.91 -12.39
C ARG A 29 18.75 18.39 -11.07
N VAL A 30 18.90 19.14 -9.97
CA VAL A 30 18.33 18.81 -8.66
C VAL A 30 17.23 19.82 -8.34
N VAL A 31 16.09 19.32 -7.87
CA VAL A 31 14.93 20.11 -7.45
C VAL A 31 14.82 20.03 -5.93
N GLU A 32 15.17 21.12 -5.27
CA GLU A 32 15.06 21.29 -3.83
C GLU A 32 13.61 21.49 -3.40
N ILE A 33 13.18 20.83 -2.31
CA ILE A 33 11.81 20.94 -1.78
C ILE A 33 11.39 22.40 -1.51
N LYS A 34 12.33 23.24 -1.05
CA LYS A 34 12.11 24.66 -0.75
C LYS A 34 11.80 25.52 -1.98
N SER A 35 12.12 25.04 -3.18
CA SER A 35 11.81 25.74 -4.43
C SER A 35 10.41 25.45 -4.94
N LEU A 36 9.75 24.42 -4.40
CA LEU A 36 8.40 24.03 -4.78
C LEU A 36 7.34 24.82 -4.00
N THR A 37 6.28 25.21 -4.70
CA THR A 37 5.14 25.92 -4.10
C THR A 37 4.27 24.95 -3.30
N ARG A 38 4.01 25.24 -2.03
CA ARG A 38 3.09 24.45 -1.20
C ARG A 38 1.66 24.63 -1.68
N TRP A 39 0.82 23.61 -1.54
CA TRP A 39 -0.58 23.65 -1.98
C TRP A 39 -1.38 24.78 -1.31
N SER A 40 -1.06 25.10 -0.05
CA SER A 40 -1.63 26.25 0.65
C SER A 40 -1.33 27.62 0.02
N GLN A 41 -0.32 27.70 -0.86
CA GLN A 41 0.11 28.90 -1.57
C GLN A 41 -0.27 28.87 -3.06
N THR A 42 -0.77 27.74 -3.56
CA THR A 42 -1.16 27.58 -4.95
C THR A 42 -2.50 28.29 -5.21
N PRO A 43 -2.58 29.22 -6.19
CA PRO A 43 -3.82 29.91 -6.50
C PRO A 43 -4.88 28.92 -7.03
N PRO A 44 -6.18 29.23 -6.87
CA PRO A 44 -7.24 28.44 -7.47
C PRO A 44 -7.07 28.34 -8.98
N ALA A 45 -7.29 27.14 -9.52
CA ALA A 45 -7.33 26.95 -10.96
C ALA A 45 -8.48 27.80 -11.56
N HIS A 46 -8.31 28.29 -12.79
CA HIS A 46 -9.34 29.05 -13.52
C HIS A 46 -9.88 30.29 -12.78
N GLY A 47 -9.03 30.96 -11.98
CA GLY A 47 -9.39 32.22 -11.31
C GLY A 47 -10.37 32.05 -10.13
N GLY A 48 -10.58 30.82 -9.65
CA GLY A 48 -11.45 30.55 -8.50
C GLY A 48 -12.95 30.63 -8.80
N LEU A 49 -13.33 30.61 -10.09
CA LEU A 49 -14.72 30.49 -10.49
C LEU A 49 -15.21 29.07 -10.16
N LEU A 50 -16.02 28.97 -9.12
CA LEU A 50 -16.69 27.74 -8.73
C LEU A 50 -18.09 27.72 -9.36
N ALA A 51 -18.46 26.61 -9.98
CA ALA A 51 -19.80 26.46 -10.54
C ALA A 51 -20.85 26.50 -9.41
N ASP A 52 -21.92 27.29 -9.62
CA ASP A 52 -23.02 27.35 -8.68
C ASP A 52 -24.02 26.21 -8.96
N TYR A 53 -23.83 25.10 -8.25
CA TYR A 53 -24.72 23.94 -8.32
C TYR A 53 -26.01 24.11 -7.51
N SER A 54 -26.18 25.18 -6.74
CA SER A 54 -27.41 25.39 -5.94
C SER A 54 -28.66 25.54 -6.82
N LEU A 55 -28.48 25.92 -8.09
CA LEU A 55 -29.54 26.13 -9.06
C LEU A 55 -29.94 24.84 -9.82
N SER A 56 -29.21 23.72 -9.66
CA SER A 56 -29.50 22.48 -10.39
C SER A 56 -30.73 21.73 -9.88
N GLY A 57 -31.26 22.10 -8.69
CA GLY A 57 -32.35 21.39 -8.03
C GLY A 57 -31.94 20.05 -7.40
N GLU A 58 -30.67 19.65 -7.55
CA GLU A 58 -30.10 18.47 -6.92
C GLU A 58 -29.58 18.79 -5.51
N LEU A 59 -29.54 17.79 -4.64
CA LEU A 59 -28.92 17.92 -3.32
C LEU A 59 -27.44 17.50 -3.38
N PRO A 60 -26.55 18.13 -2.59
CA PRO A 60 -25.16 17.70 -2.53
C PRO A 60 -25.06 16.24 -2.08
N ALA A 61 -24.10 15.51 -2.63
CA ALA A 61 -23.83 14.12 -2.25
C ALA A 61 -23.55 13.99 -0.73
N HIS A 62 -22.98 15.03 -0.12
CA HIS A 62 -22.63 15.06 1.31
C HIS A 62 -23.29 16.20 2.08
N LYS A 63 -23.98 15.87 3.20
CA LYS A 63 -24.61 16.84 4.12
C LYS A 63 -23.62 17.72 4.88
N HIS A 64 -22.40 17.23 5.09
CA HIS A 64 -21.29 17.98 5.66
C HIS A 64 -20.04 17.73 4.81
N CYS A 65 -19.08 18.65 4.82
CA CYS A 65 -17.84 18.41 4.10
C CYS A 65 -17.05 17.30 4.81
N PRO A 66 -16.75 16.18 4.14
CA PRO A 66 -15.99 15.09 4.77
C PRO A 66 -14.50 15.42 4.96
N PHE A 67 -14.01 16.46 4.28
CA PHE A 67 -12.63 16.94 4.32
C PHE A 67 -12.60 18.46 4.53
N PRO A 68 -12.70 18.95 5.77
CA PRO A 68 -12.74 20.38 6.05
C PRO A 68 -11.43 21.09 5.68
N TYR A 69 -11.50 22.41 5.50
CA TYR A 69 -10.34 23.27 5.31
C TYR A 69 -9.34 23.11 6.46
N ASN A 70 -8.07 22.86 6.11
CA ASN A 70 -7.00 22.76 7.10
C ASN A 70 -5.69 23.32 6.51
N PRO A 71 -5.25 24.52 6.94
CA PRO A 71 -4.07 25.17 6.36
C PRO A 71 -2.78 24.38 6.64
N THR A 72 -2.68 23.71 7.79
CA THR A 72 -1.52 22.90 8.16
C THR A 72 -1.37 21.70 7.24
N LEU A 73 -2.47 21.00 6.94
CA LEU A 73 -2.44 19.88 5.99
C LEU A 73 -2.14 20.37 4.57
N ASN A 74 -2.74 21.48 4.15
CA ASN A 74 -2.47 22.05 2.84
C ASN A 74 -1.01 22.50 2.67
N HIS A 75 -0.33 22.92 3.74
CA HIS A 75 1.08 23.27 3.68
C HIS A 75 2.00 22.05 3.47
N LYS A 76 1.56 20.86 3.88
CA LYS A 76 2.30 19.61 3.69
C LYS A 76 2.22 19.07 2.27
N VAL A 77 1.23 19.47 1.47
CA VAL A 77 1.04 18.93 0.11
C VAL A 77 1.70 19.84 -0.91
N VAL A 78 2.34 19.24 -1.91
CA VAL A 78 2.88 19.92 -3.09
C VAL A 78 2.38 19.17 -4.32
N LEU A 79 1.78 19.87 -5.27
CA LEU A 79 1.53 19.34 -6.61
C LEU A 79 2.65 19.83 -7.53
N TRP A 80 3.34 18.91 -8.18
CA TRP A 80 4.46 19.26 -9.05
C TRP A 80 4.49 18.37 -10.29
N SER A 81 4.67 18.98 -11.46
CA SER A 81 4.90 18.22 -12.69
C SER A 81 6.39 18.22 -13.04
N GLY A 82 6.97 17.03 -13.12
CA GLY A 82 8.38 16.85 -13.42
C GLY A 82 8.88 15.44 -13.12
N ASP A 83 10.17 15.22 -13.36
CA ASP A 83 10.78 13.92 -13.13
C ASP A 83 11.13 13.72 -11.65
N ILE A 84 10.45 12.77 -11.00
CA ILE A 84 10.61 12.48 -9.57
C ILE A 84 12.07 12.16 -9.19
N SER A 85 12.89 11.68 -10.14
CA SER A 85 14.31 11.39 -9.92
C SER A 85 15.14 12.64 -9.61
N GLU A 86 14.65 13.83 -9.96
CA GLU A 86 15.30 15.12 -9.71
C GLU A 86 15.09 15.64 -8.27
N LEU A 87 14.11 15.11 -7.53
CA LEU A 87 13.71 15.63 -6.22
C LEU A 87 14.75 15.32 -5.13
N SER A 88 15.22 16.37 -4.44
CA SER A 88 15.96 16.22 -3.18
C SER A 88 14.98 16.17 -2.01
N VAL A 89 14.64 14.95 -1.61
CA VAL A 89 13.72 14.58 -0.53
C VAL A 89 14.24 13.35 0.21
N ASP A 90 13.67 12.98 1.35
CA ASP A 90 14.16 11.81 2.07
C ASP A 90 13.88 10.51 1.30
N ALA A 91 12.71 10.38 0.68
CA ALA A 91 12.45 9.25 -0.22
C ALA A 91 11.60 9.63 -1.42
N ILE A 92 11.80 8.91 -2.52
CA ILE A 92 10.90 8.91 -3.68
C ILE A 92 10.21 7.55 -3.80
N VAL A 93 8.99 7.55 -4.34
CA VAL A 93 8.26 6.32 -4.65
C VAL A 93 8.57 5.89 -6.08
N HIS A 94 8.92 4.62 -6.24
CA HIS A 94 9.09 3.96 -7.54
C HIS A 94 7.97 2.94 -7.74
N SER A 95 7.02 3.25 -8.62
CA SER A 95 6.00 2.28 -9.05
C SER A 95 6.58 1.33 -10.10
N THR A 96 6.64 0.03 -9.78
CA THR A 96 7.25 -1.02 -10.62
C THR A 96 6.38 -2.28 -10.69
N ASN A 97 6.93 -3.38 -11.21
CA ASN A 97 6.30 -4.70 -11.31
C ASN A 97 6.81 -5.68 -10.25
N GLU A 98 6.17 -6.84 -10.16
CA GLU A 98 6.44 -7.82 -9.10
C GLU A 98 7.89 -8.33 -9.10
N SER A 99 8.50 -8.42 -10.28
CA SER A 99 9.89 -8.83 -10.48
C SER A 99 10.88 -7.67 -10.47
N MET A 100 10.47 -6.47 -10.06
CA MET A 100 11.33 -5.28 -9.92
C MET A 100 12.14 -4.94 -11.17
N SER A 101 11.59 -5.25 -12.35
CA SER A 101 12.27 -5.17 -13.65
C SER A 101 11.46 -4.38 -14.68
N GLU A 102 10.50 -3.59 -14.22
CA GLU A 102 9.62 -2.81 -15.09
C GLU A 102 10.42 -1.84 -15.95
N ARG A 103 10.26 -1.94 -17.28
CA ARG A 103 10.75 -0.97 -18.25
C ARG A 103 9.64 0.03 -18.54
N SER A 104 9.85 1.27 -18.15
CA SER A 104 8.97 2.41 -18.39
C SER A 104 9.81 3.69 -18.38
N PRO A 105 9.42 4.77 -19.07
CA PRO A 105 10.18 6.03 -19.04
C PRO A 105 10.43 6.53 -17.61
N HIS A 106 9.47 6.32 -16.71
CA HIS A 106 9.61 6.66 -15.29
C HIS A 106 10.67 5.79 -14.58
N SER A 107 10.57 4.47 -14.69
CA SER A 107 11.54 3.52 -14.09
C SER A 107 12.94 3.71 -14.66
N ASP A 108 13.04 3.88 -15.98
CA ASP A 108 14.31 4.05 -16.68
C ASP A 108 15.02 5.36 -16.25
N ARG A 109 14.29 6.45 -16.00
CA ARG A 109 14.87 7.68 -15.43
C ARG A 109 15.40 7.49 -14.00
N ILE A 110 14.64 6.81 -13.14
CA ILE A 110 15.07 6.51 -11.77
C ILE A 110 16.34 5.65 -11.80
N HIS A 111 16.37 4.57 -12.59
CA HIS A 111 17.54 3.70 -12.69
C HIS A 111 18.75 4.38 -13.34
N ALA A 112 18.54 5.17 -14.41
CA ALA A 112 19.61 5.91 -15.06
C ALA A 112 20.28 6.87 -14.09
N ARG A 113 19.48 7.56 -13.26
CA ARG A 113 19.99 8.55 -12.32
C ARG A 113 20.57 7.94 -11.04
N ALA A 114 19.96 6.89 -10.49
CA ALA A 114 20.47 6.20 -9.32
C ALA A 114 21.79 5.45 -9.61
N GLY A 115 22.05 5.13 -10.87
CA GLY A 115 23.20 4.36 -11.32
C GLY A 115 23.05 2.86 -11.06
N ARG A 116 24.09 2.09 -11.37
CA ARG A 116 24.02 0.61 -11.28
C ARG A 116 23.75 0.10 -9.86
N GLY A 117 24.16 0.87 -8.84
CA GLY A 117 24.03 0.47 -7.43
C GLY A 117 22.61 0.09 -7.05
N LEU A 118 21.63 0.84 -7.55
CA LEU A 118 20.20 0.55 -7.31
C LEU A 118 19.79 -0.80 -7.88
N ARG A 119 20.28 -1.12 -9.07
CA ARG A 119 19.97 -2.40 -9.72
C ARG A 119 20.65 -3.55 -8.97
N ASP A 120 21.88 -3.36 -8.53
CA ASP A 120 22.63 -4.36 -7.76
C ASP A 120 21.93 -4.64 -6.41
N GLU A 121 21.49 -3.61 -5.67
CA GLU A 121 20.73 -3.76 -4.41
C GLU A 121 19.38 -4.47 -4.64
N ILE A 122 18.64 -4.09 -5.69
CA ILE A 122 17.37 -4.75 -6.02
C ILE A 122 17.56 -6.24 -6.31
N ILE A 123 18.58 -6.62 -7.08
CA ILE A 123 18.82 -8.01 -7.47
C ILE A 123 19.30 -8.85 -6.27
N ASN A 124 20.12 -8.27 -5.39
CA ASN A 124 20.76 -9.02 -4.31
C ASN A 124 19.93 -9.07 -3.02
N GLU A 125 19.16 -8.02 -2.70
CA GLU A 125 18.51 -7.87 -1.39
C GLU A 125 16.98 -7.88 -1.47
N VAL A 126 16.40 -7.26 -2.50
CA VAL A 126 14.93 -7.09 -2.58
C VAL A 126 14.26 -8.24 -3.33
N ILE A 127 14.80 -8.60 -4.50
CA ILE A 127 14.39 -9.68 -5.42
C ILE A 127 12.97 -9.51 -6.00
N GLU A 128 11.96 -9.36 -5.16
CA GLU A 128 10.55 -9.24 -5.56
C GLU A 128 9.75 -8.31 -4.64
N CYS A 129 8.66 -7.76 -5.20
CA CYS A 129 7.68 -6.98 -4.44
C CYS A 129 6.27 -7.41 -4.83
N ARG A 130 5.47 -7.90 -3.87
CA ARG A 130 4.08 -8.27 -4.14
C ARG A 130 3.23 -7.04 -4.46
N THR A 131 2.19 -7.21 -5.28
CA THR A 131 1.20 -6.17 -5.56
C THR A 131 0.61 -5.62 -4.26
N GLY A 132 0.51 -4.29 -4.12
CA GLY A 132 0.05 -3.64 -2.90
C GLY A 132 1.08 -3.56 -1.76
N SER A 133 2.22 -4.24 -1.88
CA SER A 133 3.30 -4.21 -0.89
C SER A 133 4.36 -3.15 -1.23
N VAL A 134 5.31 -2.97 -0.31
CA VAL A 134 6.43 -2.05 -0.46
C VAL A 134 7.76 -2.71 -0.12
N ARG A 135 8.82 -2.22 -0.77
CA ARG A 135 10.23 -2.54 -0.49
C ARG A 135 11.01 -1.23 -0.47
N VAL A 136 12.14 -1.21 0.23
CA VAL A 136 12.96 0.00 0.37
C VAL A 136 14.38 -0.33 -0.03
N THR A 137 15.01 0.58 -0.76
CA THR A 137 16.43 0.56 -1.08
C THR A 137 17.08 1.91 -0.80
N GLN A 138 18.41 2.00 -0.89
CA GLN A 138 19.11 3.28 -0.88
C GLN A 138 18.88 4.06 -2.18
N GLY A 139 18.99 5.38 -2.12
CA GLY A 139 18.88 6.25 -3.30
C GLY A 139 20.09 6.21 -4.25
N HIS A 140 21.24 5.73 -3.76
CA HIS A 140 22.52 5.75 -4.48
C HIS A 140 22.87 7.15 -5.01
N ASN A 141 22.92 7.33 -6.34
CA ASN A 141 23.24 8.61 -6.98
C ASN A 141 22.01 9.55 -7.09
N LEU A 142 20.83 9.13 -6.63
CA LEU A 142 19.67 10.02 -6.57
C LEU A 142 19.90 11.14 -5.53
N PRO A 143 19.30 12.33 -5.74
CA PRO A 143 19.25 13.35 -4.71
C PRO A 143 18.42 12.92 -3.49
N ALA A 144 17.56 11.91 -3.65
CA ALA A 144 16.78 11.33 -2.58
C ALA A 144 17.57 10.27 -1.81
N ARG A 145 17.35 10.16 -0.49
CA ARG A 145 18.10 9.23 0.37
C ARG A 145 17.67 7.77 0.18
N PHE A 146 16.37 7.55 -0.03
CA PHE A 146 15.79 6.22 -0.20
C PHE A 146 14.87 6.14 -1.43
N VAL A 147 14.69 4.92 -1.94
CA VAL A 147 13.62 4.60 -2.90
C VAL A 147 12.64 3.62 -2.25
N ILE A 148 11.38 4.02 -2.18
CA ILE A 148 10.29 3.15 -1.74
C ILE A 148 9.63 2.55 -2.99
N HIS A 149 9.92 1.29 -3.25
CA HIS A 149 9.34 0.55 -4.37
C HIS A 149 7.97 0.01 -4.00
N THR A 150 7.00 0.15 -4.91
CA THR A 150 5.67 -0.44 -4.74
C THR A 150 5.13 -0.93 -6.07
N VAL A 151 4.16 -1.84 -6.02
CA VAL A 151 3.58 -2.46 -7.20
C VAL A 151 2.08 -2.23 -7.23
N GLY A 152 1.66 -1.34 -8.13
CA GLY A 152 0.26 -1.01 -8.36
C GLY A 152 -0.54 -2.18 -8.98
N PRO A 153 -1.86 -2.23 -8.81
CA PRO A 153 -2.70 -3.28 -9.37
C PRO A 153 -2.80 -3.19 -10.90
N LYS A 154 -2.95 -4.34 -11.56
CA LYS A 154 -3.45 -4.39 -12.95
C LYS A 154 -4.97 -4.23 -12.91
N TYR A 155 -5.50 -3.19 -13.55
CA TYR A 155 -6.92 -2.90 -13.51
C TYR A 155 -7.70 -3.77 -14.49
N ASN A 156 -8.77 -4.37 -13.97
CA ASN A 156 -9.79 -5.05 -14.76
C ASN A 156 -11.14 -4.75 -14.13
N ILE A 157 -12.11 -4.35 -14.94
CA ILE A 157 -13.46 -4.01 -14.46
C ILE A 157 -14.09 -5.13 -13.63
N LYS A 158 -13.81 -6.41 -13.96
CA LYS A 158 -14.30 -7.57 -13.19
C LYS A 158 -13.76 -7.65 -11.77
N TYR A 159 -12.60 -7.05 -11.53
CA TYR A 159 -11.89 -7.04 -10.24
C TYR A 159 -11.69 -5.62 -9.72
N GLN A 160 -12.60 -4.69 -10.06
CA GLN A 160 -12.50 -3.28 -9.70
C GLN A 160 -12.24 -3.09 -8.20
N THR A 161 -13.07 -3.67 -7.34
CA THR A 161 -12.91 -3.64 -5.88
C THR A 161 -11.51 -4.05 -5.42
N ALA A 162 -10.98 -5.14 -5.97
CA ALA A 162 -9.67 -5.65 -5.57
C ALA A 162 -8.56 -4.69 -6.02
N ALA A 163 -8.70 -4.10 -7.21
CA ALA A 163 -7.78 -3.08 -7.70
C ALA A 163 -7.82 -1.81 -6.85
N GLU A 164 -9.01 -1.33 -6.46
CA GLU A 164 -9.15 -0.16 -5.60
C GLU A 164 -8.51 -0.38 -4.22
N ASN A 165 -8.77 -1.54 -3.61
CA ASN A 165 -8.17 -1.88 -2.32
C ASN A 165 -6.64 -2.01 -2.42
N THR A 166 -6.15 -2.63 -3.49
CA THR A 166 -4.70 -2.79 -3.71
C THR A 166 -4.01 -1.45 -3.94
N LEU A 167 -4.63 -0.53 -4.69
CA LEU A 167 -4.08 0.81 -4.92
C LEU A 167 -4.04 1.61 -3.60
N HIS A 168 -5.12 1.55 -2.81
CA HIS A 168 -5.13 2.12 -1.46
C HIS A 168 -3.99 1.55 -0.59
N MET A 169 -3.79 0.22 -0.61
CA MET A 169 -2.70 -0.43 0.12
C MET A 169 -1.32 0.06 -0.32
N CYS A 170 -1.10 0.36 -1.61
CA CYS A 170 0.17 0.92 -2.07
C CYS A 170 0.48 2.25 -1.37
N TYR A 171 -0.45 3.22 -1.43
CA TYR A 171 -0.28 4.53 -0.79
C TYR A 171 -0.17 4.42 0.73
N ARG A 172 -1.03 3.60 1.37
CA ARG A 172 -0.98 3.34 2.82
C ARG A 172 0.37 2.78 3.24
N ASN A 173 0.88 1.76 2.55
CA ASN A 173 2.12 1.09 2.91
C ASN A 173 3.35 1.98 2.66
N VAL A 174 3.31 2.82 1.62
CA VAL A 174 4.32 3.86 1.38
C VAL A 174 4.38 4.83 2.55
N LEU A 175 3.23 5.39 2.95
CA LEU A 175 3.15 6.32 4.09
C LEU A 175 3.60 5.64 5.38
N GLN A 176 3.17 4.40 5.62
CA GLN A 176 3.61 3.62 6.77
C GLN A 176 5.14 3.46 6.79
N LYS A 177 5.78 3.15 5.65
CA LYS A 177 7.24 3.07 5.56
C LYS A 177 7.92 4.42 5.78
N ALA A 178 7.36 5.51 5.25
CA ALA A 178 7.88 6.84 5.50
C ALA A 178 7.89 7.18 7.00
N ARG A 179 6.83 6.79 7.72
CA ARG A 179 6.78 6.92 9.19
C ARG A 179 7.81 6.03 9.90
N GLU A 180 7.93 4.77 9.51
CA GLU A 180 8.87 3.82 10.12
C GLU A 180 10.34 4.25 9.96
N LEU A 181 10.66 4.90 8.84
CA LEU A 181 11.98 5.48 8.57
C LEU A 181 12.14 6.92 9.07
N ASN A 182 11.10 7.48 9.72
CA ASN A 182 11.06 8.85 10.22
C ASN A 182 11.42 9.91 9.15
N LEU A 183 10.86 9.75 7.95
CA LEU A 183 11.08 10.66 6.82
C LEU A 183 10.31 11.97 7.02
N GLN A 184 10.95 13.09 6.73
CA GLN A 184 10.32 14.42 6.76
C GLN A 184 9.76 14.80 5.38
N THR A 185 10.35 14.31 4.29
CA THR A 185 9.91 14.65 2.93
C THR A 185 9.77 13.41 2.05
N LEU A 186 8.66 13.34 1.31
CA LEU A 186 8.31 12.19 0.47
C LEU A 186 7.86 12.66 -0.92
N GLY A 187 8.54 12.19 -1.97
CA GLY A 187 8.06 12.30 -3.35
C GLY A 187 7.21 11.08 -3.72
N MET A 188 5.96 11.28 -4.14
CA MET A 188 5.07 10.21 -4.61
C MET A 188 4.75 10.39 -6.09
N CYS A 189 4.99 9.34 -6.88
CA CYS A 189 4.55 9.26 -8.27
C CYS A 189 3.08 8.82 -8.36
N VAL A 190 2.47 8.98 -9.53
CA VAL A 190 1.17 8.36 -9.85
C VAL A 190 1.34 6.84 -9.98
N ILE A 191 0.92 6.09 -8.97
CA ILE A 191 1.05 4.62 -8.92
C ILE A 191 0.09 3.94 -9.89
N ASN A 192 -1.07 4.56 -10.12
CA ASN A 192 -2.10 4.10 -11.05
C ASN A 192 -1.74 4.44 -12.51
N SER A 193 -0.72 3.77 -13.05
CA SER A 193 -0.22 4.05 -14.40
C SER A 193 -1.21 3.64 -15.51
N VAL A 194 -1.20 4.39 -16.61
CA VAL A 194 -1.96 4.09 -17.84
C VAL A 194 -1.66 2.69 -18.36
N ARG A 195 -0.41 2.21 -18.21
CA ARG A 195 0.01 0.85 -18.61
C ARG A 195 -0.73 -0.25 -17.87
N ARG A 196 -1.17 0.02 -16.64
CA ARG A 196 -1.98 -0.90 -15.84
C ARG A 196 -3.48 -0.76 -16.09
N ASN A 197 -3.86 0.04 -17.09
CA ASN A 197 -5.24 0.29 -17.53
C ASN A 197 -6.15 0.84 -16.43
N TYR A 198 -5.57 1.51 -15.42
CA TYR A 198 -6.32 2.04 -14.29
C TYR A 198 -6.92 3.40 -14.69
N PRO A 199 -8.24 3.64 -14.49
CA PRO A 199 -8.86 4.93 -14.77
C PRO A 199 -8.18 6.05 -13.96
N PRO A 200 -7.55 7.05 -14.61
CA PRO A 200 -6.71 8.04 -13.92
C PRO A 200 -7.46 8.84 -12.84
N ASP A 201 -8.71 9.22 -13.12
CA ASP A 201 -9.63 9.91 -12.23
C ASP A 201 -9.92 9.09 -10.95
N ARG A 202 -10.28 7.81 -11.11
CA ARG A 202 -10.56 6.91 -9.97
C ARG A 202 -9.32 6.65 -9.15
N GLY A 203 -8.16 6.51 -9.81
CA GLY A 203 -6.88 6.32 -9.15
C GLY A 203 -6.48 7.54 -8.31
N ALA A 204 -6.66 8.75 -8.86
CA ALA A 204 -6.40 10.01 -8.16
C ALA A 204 -7.31 10.20 -6.94
N HIS A 205 -8.60 9.87 -7.03
CA HIS A 205 -9.50 9.89 -5.86
C HIS A 205 -8.98 9.00 -4.72
N ILE A 206 -8.49 7.79 -5.02
CA ILE A 206 -7.93 6.87 -4.01
C ILE A 206 -6.63 7.43 -3.42
N ALA A 207 -5.74 7.95 -4.26
CA ALA A 207 -4.48 8.55 -3.84
C ALA A 207 -4.71 9.71 -2.86
N LEU A 208 -5.52 10.68 -3.29
CA LEU A 208 -5.80 11.91 -2.54
C LEU A 208 -6.56 11.64 -1.24
N ARG A 209 -7.58 10.78 -1.29
CA ARG A 209 -8.31 10.37 -0.09
C ARG A 209 -7.40 9.68 0.92
N THR A 210 -6.60 8.71 0.47
CA THR A 210 -5.69 7.97 1.35
C THR A 210 -4.69 8.91 1.99
N LEU A 211 -4.07 9.79 1.18
CA LEU A 211 -3.14 10.80 1.67
C LEU A 211 -3.80 11.73 2.70
N ARG A 212 -4.98 12.28 2.39
CA ARG A 212 -5.71 13.19 3.26
C ARG A 212 -5.98 12.57 4.63
N ARG A 213 -6.54 11.36 4.67
CA ARG A 213 -6.85 10.65 5.92
C ARG A 213 -5.61 10.32 6.75
N HIS A 214 -4.50 9.98 6.11
CA HIS A 214 -3.27 9.68 6.83
C HIS A 214 -2.60 10.94 7.37
N LEU A 215 -2.56 12.03 6.61
CA LEU A 215 -2.00 13.30 7.08
C LEU A 215 -2.80 13.92 8.26
N GLU A 216 -4.09 13.59 8.39
CA GLU A 216 -4.93 13.97 9.54
C GLU A 216 -4.48 13.29 10.86
N LEU A 217 -3.78 12.15 10.80
CA LEU A 217 -3.34 11.43 11.98
C LEU A 217 -2.10 12.08 12.61
N ALA A 218 -2.12 12.24 13.93
CA ALA A 218 -1.00 12.84 14.69
C ALA A 218 0.34 12.11 14.50
N THR A 219 0.31 10.82 14.15
CA THR A 219 1.50 10.02 13.84
C THR A 219 2.27 10.49 12.62
N TYR A 220 1.66 11.27 11.72
CA TYR A 220 2.29 11.87 10.55
C TYR A 220 2.61 13.37 10.73
N SER A 221 2.66 13.84 11.98
CA SER A 221 3.04 15.22 12.30
C SER A 221 4.47 15.57 11.84
N HIS A 222 5.41 14.62 11.93
CA HIS A 222 6.82 14.74 11.52
C HIS A 222 7.05 14.91 10.01
N LEU A 223 6.07 14.53 9.17
CA LEU A 223 6.17 14.66 7.72
C LEU A 223 5.92 16.13 7.32
N ASP A 224 6.95 16.82 6.86
CA ASP A 224 6.93 18.22 6.43
C ASP A 224 6.32 18.40 5.03
N ALA A 225 6.65 17.50 4.09
CA ALA A 225 6.20 17.64 2.71
C ALA A 225 5.91 16.30 2.04
N VAL A 226 4.83 16.26 1.27
CA VAL A 226 4.48 15.22 0.32
C VAL A 226 4.35 15.86 -1.05
N VAL A 227 5.28 15.53 -1.95
CA VAL A 227 5.28 15.99 -3.34
C VAL A 227 4.56 14.96 -4.19
N LEU A 228 3.38 15.32 -4.69
CA LEU A 228 2.67 14.58 -5.74
C LEU A 228 3.33 14.93 -7.08
N ALA A 229 4.28 14.10 -7.49
CA ALA A 229 4.99 14.21 -8.76
C ALA A 229 4.17 13.56 -9.87
N VAL A 230 3.62 14.38 -10.77
CA VAL A 230 2.70 13.95 -11.84
C VAL A 230 3.29 14.22 -13.23
N ASP A 231 3.00 13.35 -14.19
CA ASP A 231 3.26 13.65 -15.59
C ASP A 231 2.21 14.66 -16.11
N ASN A 232 2.51 15.35 -17.21
CA ASN A 232 1.61 16.36 -17.81
C ASN A 232 0.20 15.82 -18.10
N ALA A 233 0.07 14.51 -18.39
CA ALA A 233 -1.21 13.87 -18.66
C ALA A 233 -2.14 13.81 -17.44
N ASP A 234 -1.57 13.71 -16.23
CA ASP A 234 -2.32 13.59 -14.98
C ASP A 234 -2.48 14.94 -14.27
N LEU A 235 -1.72 15.97 -14.66
CA LEU A 235 -1.69 17.26 -13.96
C LEU A 235 -3.09 17.88 -13.82
N SER A 236 -3.83 17.98 -14.92
CA SER A 236 -5.18 18.56 -14.93
C SER A 236 -6.16 17.79 -14.02
N ILE A 237 -6.01 16.48 -13.90
CA ILE A 237 -6.84 15.63 -13.04
C ILE A 237 -6.57 16.00 -11.58
N TYR A 238 -5.30 16.10 -11.19
CA TYR A 238 -4.94 16.47 -9.83
C TYR A 238 -5.30 17.92 -9.50
N GLU A 239 -5.19 18.86 -10.46
CA GLU A 239 -5.61 20.27 -10.26
C GLU A 239 -7.11 20.40 -9.96
N VAL A 240 -7.94 19.57 -10.59
CA VAL A 240 -9.39 19.54 -10.36
C VAL A 240 -9.75 18.80 -9.08
N LEU A 241 -9.08 17.70 -8.77
CA LEU A 241 -9.45 16.83 -7.64
C LEU A 241 -8.84 17.24 -6.30
N LEU A 242 -7.65 17.85 -6.26
CA LEU A 242 -6.99 18.27 -5.01
C LEU A 242 -7.87 19.20 -4.15
N PRO A 243 -8.53 20.24 -4.68
CA PRO A 243 -9.41 21.10 -3.89
C PRO A 243 -10.55 20.34 -3.20
N LEU A 244 -10.94 19.17 -3.72
CA LEU A 244 -12.01 18.36 -3.12
C LEU A 244 -11.57 17.70 -1.80
N TYR A 245 -10.28 17.33 -1.70
CA TYR A 245 -9.70 16.64 -0.55
C TYR A 245 -8.87 17.57 0.35
N PHE A 246 -8.29 18.61 -0.23
CA PHE A 246 -7.47 19.63 0.41
C PHE A 246 -8.01 21.03 0.02
N PRO A 247 -9.25 21.37 0.40
CA PRO A 247 -9.79 22.69 0.09
C PRO A 247 -8.89 23.76 0.72
N ARG A 248 -8.64 24.86 -0.01
CA ARG A 248 -7.78 25.98 0.38
C ARG A 248 -8.56 27.16 0.95
N SER A 249 -9.88 27.14 0.83
CA SER A 249 -10.79 28.16 1.37
C SER A 249 -12.11 27.53 1.77
N SER A 250 -12.91 28.25 2.57
CA SER A 250 -14.27 27.84 2.91
C SER A 250 -15.18 27.71 1.67
N ALA A 251 -14.89 28.45 0.59
CA ALA A 251 -15.63 28.33 -0.66
C ALA A 251 -15.34 26.99 -1.36
N GLU A 252 -14.07 26.59 -1.45
CA GLU A 252 -13.69 25.27 -1.98
C GLU A 252 -14.24 24.13 -1.12
N GLU A 253 -14.24 24.30 0.20
CA GLU A 253 -14.83 23.32 1.13
C GLU A 253 -16.34 23.16 0.94
N ALA A 254 -17.07 24.27 0.75
CA ALA A 254 -18.50 24.22 0.47
C ALA A 254 -18.79 23.57 -0.89
N HIS A 255 -17.97 23.88 -1.90
CA HIS A 255 -18.12 23.36 -3.25
C HIS A 255 -17.76 21.86 -3.35
N SER A 256 -16.76 21.38 -2.59
CA SER A 256 -16.32 19.98 -2.65
C SER A 256 -17.44 18.99 -2.31
N ARG A 257 -18.40 19.40 -1.48
CA ARG A 257 -19.57 18.60 -1.09
C ARG A 257 -20.45 18.17 -2.26
N TRP A 258 -20.40 18.92 -3.36
CA TRP A 258 -21.16 18.65 -4.57
C TRP A 258 -20.42 17.71 -5.52
N LEU A 259 -19.09 17.82 -5.57
CA LEU A 259 -18.25 17.12 -6.55
C LEU A 259 -17.58 15.85 -6.01
N LEU A 260 -17.49 15.69 -4.68
CA LEU A 260 -16.96 14.46 -4.09
C LEU A 260 -17.85 13.26 -4.44
N PRO A 261 -17.25 12.10 -4.77
CA PRO A 261 -18.00 10.88 -5.02
C PRO A 261 -18.78 10.47 -3.76
N GLY A 262 -19.88 9.72 -3.95
CA GLY A 262 -20.67 9.20 -2.83
C GLY A 262 -19.86 8.29 -1.90
N ASP A 263 -18.96 7.47 -2.46
CA ASP A 263 -17.98 6.71 -1.68
C ASP A 263 -16.74 7.56 -1.38
N ILE A 264 -16.63 7.99 -0.12
CA ILE A 264 -15.49 8.74 0.42
C ILE A 264 -14.56 7.85 1.25
N GLY A 265 -14.63 6.53 1.09
CA GLY A 265 -13.81 5.55 1.79
C GLY A 265 -14.05 5.51 3.30
N GLY A 266 -13.37 4.57 3.95
CA GLY A 266 -13.40 4.43 5.40
C GLY A 266 -12.50 5.43 6.11
N SER A 267 -12.20 5.14 7.38
CA SER A 267 -11.49 6.06 8.29
C SER A 267 -10.05 6.34 7.87
N LEU A 268 -9.40 5.40 7.15
CA LEU A 268 -8.05 5.53 6.62
C LEU A 268 -8.05 5.73 5.09
N GLY A 269 -9.23 5.91 4.49
CA GLY A 269 -9.40 6.09 3.05
C GLY A 269 -9.53 4.79 2.25
N GLU A 270 -9.61 3.64 2.92
CA GLU A 270 -9.86 2.33 2.35
C GLU A 270 -11.20 2.30 1.58
N PRO A 271 -11.32 1.59 0.45
CA PRO A 271 -12.61 1.43 -0.22
C PRO A 271 -13.61 0.71 0.69
N VAL A 272 -14.82 1.24 0.81
CA VAL A 272 -15.89 0.61 1.60
C VAL A 272 -16.62 -0.37 0.70
N LEU A 273 -16.55 -1.65 1.04
CA LEU A 273 -17.33 -2.66 0.35
C LEU A 273 -18.66 -2.85 1.07
N PRO A 274 -19.80 -2.71 0.37
CA PRO A 274 -21.05 -3.18 0.92
C PRO A 274 -20.90 -4.68 1.14
N ASP A 275 -20.97 -5.11 2.39
CA ASP A 275 -20.87 -6.52 2.76
C ASP A 275 -21.77 -7.32 1.81
N ARG A 276 -21.15 -8.23 1.04
CA ARG A 276 -21.92 -9.26 0.37
C ARG A 276 -22.49 -10.09 1.51
N GLN A 277 -23.74 -9.84 1.89
CA GLN A 277 -24.48 -10.75 2.76
C GLN A 277 -24.37 -12.14 2.13
N ILE A 278 -23.49 -12.98 2.67
CA ILE A 278 -23.45 -14.37 2.33
C ILE A 278 -24.76 -14.91 2.90
N ARG A 279 -25.78 -15.03 2.05
CA ARG A 279 -26.94 -15.86 2.38
C ARG A 279 -26.38 -17.28 2.43
N ILE A 280 -26.09 -17.76 3.63
CA ILE A 280 -25.91 -19.19 3.86
C ILE A 280 -27.28 -19.78 3.53
N ILE A 281 -27.42 -20.30 2.32
CA ILE A 281 -28.56 -21.12 1.96
C ILE A 281 -28.21 -22.48 2.58
N ASP A 282 -28.91 -22.86 3.64
CA ASP A 282 -28.79 -24.21 4.16
C ASP A 282 -29.05 -25.19 3.02
N ASN A 283 -28.14 -26.15 2.86
CA ASN A 283 -28.20 -27.15 1.79
C ASN A 283 -29.58 -27.85 1.82
N PRO A 284 -30.41 -27.78 0.76
CA PRO A 284 -31.79 -28.26 0.77
C PRO A 284 -31.93 -29.78 1.00
N HIS A 285 -30.81 -30.51 0.98
CA HIS A 285 -30.78 -31.95 1.21
C HIS A 285 -30.95 -32.37 2.69
N HIS A 286 -30.90 -31.46 3.66
CA HIS A 286 -31.15 -31.80 5.07
C HIS A 286 -32.60 -31.61 5.56
N ALA A 287 -33.49 -31.05 4.74
CA ALA A 287 -34.90 -30.85 5.11
C ALA A 287 -35.80 -32.08 4.86
N LEU A 288 -35.29 -33.15 4.24
CA LEU A 288 -36.07 -34.34 3.85
C LEU A 288 -35.87 -35.57 4.75
N ALA A 289 -35.13 -35.45 5.86
CA ALA A 289 -34.83 -36.58 6.76
C ALA A 289 -35.42 -36.45 8.17
N SER A 290 -36.55 -35.74 8.33
CA SER A 290 -37.25 -35.67 9.63
C SER A 290 -38.77 -35.75 9.47
N LYS A 291 -39.28 -36.84 8.89
CA LYS A 291 -40.69 -37.23 9.05
C LYS A 291 -40.82 -38.76 9.09
N SER A 292 -40.69 -39.33 10.30
CA SER A 292 -41.52 -40.44 10.79
C SER A 292 -41.00 -40.93 12.14
N GLU A 293 -41.51 -40.40 13.25
CA GLU A 293 -41.53 -41.14 14.52
C GLU A 293 -42.95 -41.01 15.09
N PRO A 294 -43.64 -42.13 15.40
CA PRO A 294 -45.02 -42.10 15.89
C PRO A 294 -45.10 -41.60 17.35
N PRO A 295 -46.26 -41.06 17.79
CA PRO A 295 -46.38 -40.34 19.05
C PRO A 295 -46.25 -41.25 20.27
N ARG A 296 -45.44 -40.84 21.26
CA ARG A 296 -45.40 -41.46 22.59
C ARG A 296 -46.55 -40.92 23.46
N PRO A 297 -47.16 -41.75 24.32
CA PRO A 297 -48.32 -41.36 25.11
C PRO A 297 -47.95 -40.41 26.27
N ASN A 298 -48.90 -39.52 26.56
CA ASN A 298 -48.85 -38.42 27.53
C ASN A 298 -48.92 -38.91 28.99
N PRO A 299 -48.01 -38.49 29.89
CA PRO A 299 -48.16 -38.73 31.33
C PRO A 299 -48.39 -37.42 32.10
N GLU A 300 -49.57 -36.84 31.99
CA GLU A 300 -50.13 -36.02 33.08
C GLU A 300 -51.04 -36.91 33.92
N LYS A 301 -50.45 -37.53 34.94
CA LYS A 301 -51.08 -37.96 36.21
C LYS A 301 -50.00 -38.65 37.03
N ASN A 302 -49.33 -37.87 37.87
CA ASN A 302 -48.91 -38.20 39.24
C ASN A 302 -47.87 -37.17 39.71
N ALA A 303 -48.34 -35.96 39.98
CA ALA A 303 -47.77 -35.20 41.08
C ALA A 303 -48.06 -35.98 42.36
N HIS A 304 -47.01 -36.32 43.11
CA HIS A 304 -46.96 -36.61 44.56
C HIS A 304 -45.77 -37.55 44.85
N PHE A 305 -44.56 -37.00 44.93
CA PHE A 305 -43.58 -37.44 45.95
C PHE A 305 -42.52 -36.35 46.12
N PHE A 306 -42.90 -35.33 46.88
CA PHE A 306 -41.99 -34.36 47.46
C PHE A 306 -41.39 -34.97 48.74
N PHE A 307 -40.10 -34.65 48.99
CA PHE A 307 -39.38 -34.66 50.28
C PHE A 307 -38.79 -35.95 50.88
N PHE A 308 -37.68 -35.73 51.62
CA PHE A 308 -36.76 -36.63 52.36
C PHE A 308 -35.58 -37.18 51.51
N LEU A 309 -34.29 -36.96 51.79
CA LEU A 309 -33.59 -36.61 53.03
C LEU A 309 -32.19 -36.04 52.69
N SER A 310 -31.80 -35.00 53.41
CA SER A 310 -30.44 -34.47 53.50
C SER A 310 -29.56 -35.34 54.42
N LEU A 311 -28.25 -35.39 54.14
CA LEU A 311 -27.14 -35.78 55.03
C LEU A 311 -27.03 -37.25 55.46
N PHE A 312 -26.07 -37.99 54.88
CA PHE A 312 -25.36 -39.07 55.58
C PHE A 312 -23.91 -39.16 55.02
N PHE A 313 -22.92 -38.89 55.89
CA PHE A 313 -21.43 -39.00 55.75
C PHE A 313 -20.75 -38.04 54.74
N TYR A 314 -19.87 -37.09 55.06
CA TYR A 314 -18.83 -36.88 56.10
C TYR A 314 -17.86 -38.05 56.30
N ASP A 315 -16.58 -37.75 56.00
CA ASP A 315 -15.35 -38.44 56.41
C ASP A 315 -14.92 -39.69 55.62
N VAL A 316 -13.98 -39.52 54.68
CA VAL A 316 -12.57 -39.90 54.95
C VAL A 316 -11.67 -38.91 54.21
N THR A 317 -11.01 -38.13 55.03
CA THR A 317 -9.87 -37.27 54.75
C THR A 317 -8.66 -38.03 54.18
N ARG A 318 -7.81 -37.28 53.47
CA ARG A 318 -6.36 -37.51 53.28
C ARG A 318 -5.95 -38.71 52.42
N ARG A 319 -5.33 -38.40 51.28
CA ARG A 319 -3.86 -38.26 51.21
C ARG A 319 -3.45 -37.61 49.89
N ARG A 320 -2.82 -36.43 50.04
CA ARG A 320 -1.59 -35.95 49.38
C ARG A 320 -1.48 -36.21 47.88
N ALA A 321 -1.63 -35.22 47.01
CA ALA A 321 -0.81 -34.01 46.87
C ALA A 321 0.70 -34.30 46.71
N ALA A 322 1.18 -33.89 45.52
CA ALA A 322 2.50 -33.34 45.24
C ALA A 322 3.66 -34.34 45.09
N TRP A 323 4.43 -34.23 44.01
CA TRP A 323 5.50 -33.23 43.87
C TRP A 323 6.15 -33.31 42.47
N LEU A 324 6.27 -32.13 41.86
CA LEU A 324 7.26 -31.74 40.86
C LEU A 324 8.63 -31.52 41.55
N CYS A 325 9.72 -31.63 40.78
CA CYS A 325 11.08 -31.11 41.02
C CYS A 325 12.06 -31.89 41.93
N ALA A 326 13.21 -32.27 41.32
CA ALA A 326 14.60 -32.08 41.76
C ALA A 326 15.51 -32.86 40.77
N ASP A 327 16.27 -32.19 39.89
CA ASP A 327 17.64 -31.68 40.05
C ASP A 327 18.76 -32.73 40.16
N GLY A 328 19.78 -32.55 39.30
CA GLY A 328 21.19 -32.88 39.58
C GLY A 328 21.74 -34.21 39.06
N ASP A 329 22.55 -34.16 37.99
CA ASP A 329 24.02 -34.33 38.03
C ASP A 329 24.66 -35.03 36.80
N GLY A 330 25.82 -34.50 36.39
CA GLY A 330 26.96 -35.31 35.87
C GLY A 330 27.07 -35.64 34.38
N ARG A 331 27.86 -34.84 33.64
CA ARG A 331 28.50 -35.18 32.32
C ARG A 331 29.59 -36.28 32.46
N PRO A 332 30.39 -36.60 31.42
CA PRO A 332 30.12 -37.03 30.03
C PRO A 332 30.82 -38.37 29.69
N ALA A 333 30.47 -39.01 28.56
CA ALA A 333 31.35 -39.99 27.91
C ALA A 333 31.24 -39.88 26.38
N GLY A 334 32.36 -39.57 25.72
CA GLY A 334 32.55 -39.80 24.28
C GLY A 334 33.14 -41.21 24.02
N PRO A 335 33.81 -41.43 22.88
CA PRO A 335 33.19 -41.76 21.60
C PRO A 335 33.58 -43.18 21.13
N SER A 336 32.82 -43.80 20.22
CA SER A 336 33.29 -44.97 19.48
C SER A 336 32.84 -44.98 18.01
N ARG A 337 33.84 -45.27 17.18
CA ARG A 337 33.92 -45.32 15.72
C ARG A 337 33.08 -46.44 15.06
N GLY A 338 32.86 -46.27 13.76
CA GLY A 338 32.56 -47.30 12.75
C GLY A 338 31.66 -46.70 11.66
N ALA A 339 32.13 -46.18 10.52
CA ALA A 339 32.94 -46.73 9.42
C ALA A 339 32.28 -47.89 8.66
N LEU A 340 32.26 -47.74 7.32
CA LEU A 340 31.79 -48.62 6.23
C LEU A 340 30.30 -48.51 5.91
N GLY A 341 29.84 -48.23 4.70
CA GLY A 341 30.51 -48.15 3.40
C GLY A 341 29.57 -48.73 2.34
N LEU A 342 29.11 -47.88 1.42
CA LEU A 342 28.84 -48.09 -0.02
C LEU A 342 28.07 -46.89 -0.58
#